data_AF-A0A822GUQ7-F1
#
_entry.id   AF-A0A822GUQ7-F1
#
_cell.length_a   1.000
_cell.length_b   1.000
_cell.length_c   1.000
_cell.angle_alpha   90.00
_cell.angle_beta   90.00
_cell.angle_gamma   90.00
#
_symmetry.space_group_name_H-M   'P 1'
#
loop_
_entity.id
_entity.type
_entity.pdbx_description
1 polymer ?
#
loop_
_entity_poly.entity_id
_entity_poly.type
_entity_poly.pdbx_seq_one_letter_code
_entity_poly.pdbx_strand_id
1 'polypeptide(L)' 'MSDSAGGGLTLLTIQALIARQLPKPRAGIILSAWADFSLSGESFT' A
#
# COMPACT_ATOMS: atom_id res chain seq x y z
N MET A 1 8.31 -4.81 -3.13
CA MET A 1 8.49 -3.47 -3.71
C MET A 1 7.51 -3.35 -4.85
N SER A 2 6.83 -2.22 -4.96
CA SER A 2 5.87 -1.96 -6.04
C SER A 2 5.55 -0.46 -6.15
N ASP A 3 4.94 -0.07 -7.26
CA ASP A 3 4.56 1.30 -7.60
C ASP A 3 3.05 1.44 -7.85
N SER A 4 2.51 2.66 -7.77
CA SER A 4 1.13 2.97 -8.21
C SER A 4 0.08 2.03 -7.61
N ALA A 5 -0.73 1.36 -8.44
CA ALA A 5 -1.72 0.37 -8.00
C ALA A 5 -1.07 -0.81 -7.26
N GLY A 6 0.13 -1.23 -7.66
CA GLY A 6 0.85 -2.29 -6.98
C GLY A 6 1.40 -1.86 -5.61
N GLY A 7 1.67 -0.56 -5.42
CA GLY A 7 1.94 0.02 -4.10
C GLY A 7 0.76 -0.12 -3.15
N GLY A 8 -0.46 0.17 -3.64
CA GLY A 8 -1.71 -0.07 -2.90
C GLY A 8 -1.92 -1.56 -2.56
N LEU A 9 -1.69 -2.45 -3.53
CA LEU A 9 -1.75 -3.91 -3.30
C LEU A 9 -0.72 -4.38 -2.26
N THR A 10 0.49 -3.82 -2.27
CA THR A 10 1.53 -4.14 -1.28
C THR A 10 1.07 -3.77 0.13
N LEU A 11 0.45 -2.59 0.31
CA LEU A 11 -0.12 -2.18 1.59
C LEU A 11 -1.21 -3.14 2.06
N LEU A 12 -2.18 -3.45 1.20
CA LEU A 12 -3.28 -4.37 1.52
C LEU A 12 -2.77 -5.78 1.85
N THR A 13 -1.74 -6.24 1.16
CA THR A 13 -1.11 -7.55 1.45
C THR A 13 -0.50 -7.56 2.84
N ILE A 14 0.28 -6.54 3.21
CA ILE A 14 0.87 -6.43 4.55
C ILE A 14 -0.24 -6.33 5.61
N GLN A 15 -1.29 -5.54 5.36
CA GLN A 15 -2.44 -5.44 6.26
C GLN A 15 -3.13 -6.80 6.45
N ALA A 16 -3.31 -7.58 5.39
CA ALA A 16 -3.88 -8.91 5.46
C ALA A 16 -2.99 -9.90 6.23
N LEU A 17 -1.67 -9.82 6.07
CA LEU A 17 -0.72 -10.63 6.86
C LEU A 17 -0.83 -10.30 8.35
N ILE A 18 -0.93 -9.01 8.71
CA ILE A 18 -1.10 -8.57 10.10
C ILE A 18 -2.43 -9.09 10.67
N ALA A 19 -3.54 -8.90 9.96
CA ALA A 19 -4.86 -9.33 10.39
C ALA A 19 -4.95 -10.85 10.62
N ARG A 20 -4.18 -11.64 9.85
CA ARG A 20 -4.10 -13.11 9.96
C ARG A 20 -3.00 -13.61 10.89
N GLN A 21 -2.31 -12.72 11.60
CA GLN A 21 -1.19 -13.05 12.49
C GLN A 21 -0.08 -13.87 11.80
N LEU A 22 0.15 -13.61 10.51
CA LEU A 22 1.18 -14.26 9.74
C LEU A 22 2.53 -13.52 9.86
N PRO A 23 3.66 -14.19 9.56
CA PRO A 23 4.95 -13.53 9.49
C PRO A 23 4.92 -12.30 8.57
N LYS A 24 5.42 -11.19 9.09
CA LYS A 24 5.42 -9.89 8.42
C LYS A 24 6.74 -9.69 7.69
N PRO A 25 6.76 -9.05 6.52
CA PRO A 25 8.01 -8.58 5.94
C PRO A 25 8.67 -7.57 6.89
N ARG A 26 10.00 -7.49 6.88
CA ARG A 26 10.75 -6.56 7.74
C ARG A 26 10.56 -5.10 7.32
N ALA A 27 10.35 -4.86 6.03
CA ALA A 27 10.05 -3.55 5.45
C ALA A 27 9.30 -3.72 4.12
N GLY A 28 8.56 -2.69 3.72
CA GLY A 28 8.01 -2.53 2.38
C GLY A 28 8.53 -1.25 1.75
N ILE A 29 8.96 -1.31 0.49
CA ILE A 29 9.30 -0.12 -0.32
C ILE A 29 8.13 0.13 -1.26
N ILE A 30 7.57 1.33 -1.16
CA ILE A 30 6.33 1.74 -1.82
C ILE A 30 6.58 3.08 -2.50
N LEU A 31 6.34 3.16 -3.80
CA LEU A 31 6.54 4.37 -4.59
C LEU A 31 5.22 4.81 -5.22
N SER A 32 4.83 6.06 -5.01
CA SER A 32 3.63 6.66 -5.61
C SER A 32 2.37 5.78 -5.53
N ALA A 33 2.12 5.16 -4.38
CA ALA A 33 1.01 4.21 -4.24
C ALA A 33 -0.35 4.86 -4.42
N TRP A 34 -1.23 4.17 -5.15
CA TRP A 34 -2.64 4.48 -5.14
C TRP A 34 -3.29 3.82 -3.91
N ALA A 35 -3.32 4.56 -2.81
CA ALA A 35 -3.79 4.07 -1.51
C ALA A 35 -5.19 4.59 -1.13
N ASP A 36 -5.66 5.66 -1.77
CA ASP A 36 -6.95 6.28 -1.51
C ASP A 36 -7.82 6.31 -2.78
N PHE A 37 -8.95 5.61 -2.72
CA PHE A 37 -9.95 5.59 -3.80
C PHE A 37 -11.05 6.64 -3.63
N SER A 38 -11.10 7.35 -2.50
CA SER A 38 -12.07 8.42 -2.27
C SER A 38 -11.71 9.73 -2.98
N LEU A 39 -10.53 9.80 -3.60
CA LEU A 39 -10.00 11.00 -4.26
C LEU A 39 -9.93 12.19 -3.30
N SER A 40 -9.56 11.95 -2.04
CA SER A 40 -9.48 13.00 -1.02
C SER A 40 -8.20 13.84 -1.09
N GLY A 41 -7.19 13.36 -1.83
CA GLY A 41 -5.92 14.06 -2.01
C GLY A 41 -6.01 15.21 -3.01
N GLU A 42 -5.39 16.33 -2.68
CA GLU A 42 -5.24 17.48 -3.57
C GLU A 42 -4.45 17.12 -4.83
N SER A 43 -4.88 17.65 -5.97
CA SER A 43 -4.14 17.49 -7.23
C SER A 43 -3.00 18.51 -7.30
N PHE A 44 -1.84 18.07 -7.76
CA PHE A 44 -0.77 19.00 -8.14
C PHE A 44 -1.18 19.71 -9.44
N THR A 45 -1.21 21.04 -9.43
CA THR A 45 -1.50 21.88 -10.60
C THR A 45 -0.26 22.70 -10.95
#